data_AF-A0A3D8HZS2-F1
#
_entry.id   AF-A0A3D8HZS2-F1
#
_cell.length_a   1.000
_cell.length_b   1.000
_cell.length_c   1.000
_cell.angle_alpha   90.00
_cell.angle_beta   90.00
_cell.angle_gamma   90.00
#
_symmetry.space_group_name_H-M   'P 1'
#
loop_
_entity.id
_entity.type
_entity.pdbx_description
1 polymer ?
#
loop_
_entity_poly.entity_id
_entity_poly.type
_entity_poly.pdbx_seq_one_letter_code
_entity_poly.pdbx_strand_id
1 'polypeptide(L)'
;MQNSYADIKGLAERTYKNKKNGVSLILREAISNAIHACIIEKTRRKNIQYIPKIEIKIDSKNNTIIIKDNGIGFSLEDKQIFFNIAKQNKLKTENNLPSKGLGRLVYLYFSEKAFFDTINDNKNFSFNYPSELNLFDELEKTPQESNEENGTSLTLIIKENLLKTFIDKYKKDMTKLQEWILDNFAFLFCDLDNLNFSIAIDEKVETIPLNKVKKENYKIIIQRKEYNVFLLSVKGNEKLNIKLVAHKLLVDKSLEYDREIKNLKQTIYISSPLLDDRITHDGLSVEIEDIKNEIKKEITKILDEKFKDYFENQQNQSIQNLSITKQELPFLADFMQKPSSINGHKIITKEDFIKEAIEKKAI
;
A
#
# COMPACT_ATOMS: atom_id res chain seq x y z
N MET A 1 -27.05 20.60 -5.42
CA MET A 1 -26.24 21.63 -6.09
C MET A 1 -25.11 20.93 -6.82
N GLN A 2 -25.00 21.13 -8.15
CA GLN A 2 -23.82 20.71 -8.91
C GLN A 2 -22.68 21.68 -8.58
N ASN A 3 -21.48 21.17 -8.31
CA ASN A 3 -20.32 22.01 -8.05
C ASN A 3 -19.79 22.57 -9.37
N SER A 4 -19.40 23.84 -9.42
CA SER A 4 -18.80 24.39 -10.63
C SER A 4 -17.40 23.82 -10.84
N TYR A 5 -16.91 23.79 -12.08
CA TYR A 5 -15.53 23.41 -12.42
C TYR A 5 -14.50 24.16 -11.57
N ALA A 6 -14.74 25.46 -11.33
CA ALA A 6 -13.88 26.31 -10.50
C ALA A 6 -13.81 25.82 -9.05
N ASP A 7 -14.92 25.36 -8.48
CA ASP A 7 -14.97 24.80 -7.13
C ASP A 7 -14.16 23.50 -7.03
N ILE A 8 -14.28 22.63 -8.05
CA ILE A 8 -13.54 21.36 -8.12
C ILE A 8 -12.03 21.63 -8.19
N LYS A 9 -11.64 22.59 -9.03
CA LYS A 9 -10.24 22.99 -9.21
C LYS A 9 -9.66 23.59 -7.92
N GLY A 10 -10.37 24.53 -7.29
CA GLY A 10 -9.96 25.12 -6.02
C GLY A 10 -9.82 24.08 -4.89
N LEU A 11 -10.70 23.07 -4.86
CA LEU A 11 -10.60 21.97 -3.90
C LEU A 11 -9.37 21.08 -4.18
N ALA A 12 -9.10 20.75 -5.44
CA ALA A 12 -7.93 19.98 -5.83
C ALA A 12 -6.64 20.72 -5.47
N GLU A 13 -6.56 22.03 -5.75
CA GLU A 13 -5.43 22.88 -5.38
C GLU A 13 -5.21 22.89 -3.85
N ARG A 14 -6.26 23.12 -3.05
CA ARG A 14 -6.14 23.10 -1.58
C ARG A 14 -5.63 21.75 -1.06
N THR A 15 -6.04 20.66 -1.69
CA THR A 15 -5.69 19.29 -1.27
C THR A 15 -4.26 18.92 -1.65
N TYR A 16 -3.81 19.28 -2.86
CA TYR A 16 -2.57 18.77 -3.44
C TYR A 16 -1.44 19.80 -3.60
N LYS A 17 -1.66 21.10 -3.35
CA LYS A 17 -0.63 22.14 -3.56
C LYS A 17 0.72 21.88 -2.90
N ASN A 18 0.71 21.24 -1.73
CA ASN A 18 1.91 20.96 -0.94
C ASN A 18 2.38 19.49 -1.08
N LYS A 19 1.69 18.67 -1.90
CA LYS A 19 1.99 17.26 -2.05
C LYS A 19 3.02 17.07 -3.16
N LYS A 20 4.07 16.31 -2.85
CA LYS A 20 5.11 15.89 -3.81
C LYS A 20 4.72 14.55 -4.44
N ASN A 21 5.47 14.11 -5.46
CA ASN A 21 5.29 12.80 -6.12
C ASN A 21 3.92 12.64 -6.79
N GLY A 22 3.49 13.63 -7.58
CA GLY A 22 2.18 13.64 -8.24
C GLY A 22 1.84 12.37 -9.01
N VAL A 23 2.81 11.81 -9.76
CA VAL A 23 2.62 10.55 -10.49
C VAL A 23 2.33 9.37 -9.56
N SER A 24 3.05 9.25 -8.43
CA SER A 24 2.76 8.21 -7.44
C SER A 24 1.36 8.35 -6.85
N LEU A 25 0.88 9.58 -6.62
CA LEU A 25 -0.47 9.82 -6.11
C LEU A 25 -1.55 9.48 -7.15
N ILE A 26 -1.33 9.84 -8.42
CA ILE A 26 -2.19 9.44 -9.54
C ILE A 26 -2.28 7.91 -9.60
N LEU A 27 -1.14 7.22 -9.62
CA LEU A 27 -1.10 5.77 -9.69
C LEU A 27 -1.77 5.13 -8.47
N ARG A 28 -1.56 5.69 -7.26
CA ARG A 28 -2.23 5.22 -6.04
C ARG A 28 -3.75 5.22 -6.19
N GLU A 29 -4.32 6.29 -6.71
CA GLU A 29 -5.76 6.40 -6.92
C GLU A 29 -6.24 5.51 -8.09
N ALA A 30 -5.56 5.55 -9.24
CA ALA A 30 -5.97 4.80 -10.42
C ALA A 30 -5.93 3.29 -10.20
N ILE A 31 -4.84 2.80 -9.60
CA ILE A 31 -4.67 1.38 -9.29
C ILE A 31 -5.69 0.92 -8.25
N SER A 32 -5.90 1.71 -7.19
CA SER A 32 -6.91 1.41 -6.17
C SER A 32 -8.30 1.28 -6.80
N ASN A 33 -8.67 2.19 -7.70
CA ASN A 33 -9.94 2.14 -8.42
C ASN A 33 -10.06 0.93 -9.37
N ALA A 34 -8.99 0.60 -10.10
CA ALA A 34 -8.94 -0.60 -10.94
C ALA A 34 -9.12 -1.89 -10.11
N ILE A 35 -8.42 -2.01 -8.98
CA ILE A 35 -8.57 -3.16 -8.08
C ILE A 35 -10.00 -3.24 -7.53
N HIS A 36 -10.56 -2.12 -7.09
CA HIS A 36 -11.95 -2.07 -6.63
C HIS A 36 -12.94 -2.52 -7.70
N ALA A 37 -12.76 -2.10 -8.95
CA ALA A 37 -13.60 -2.51 -10.07
C ALA A 37 -13.54 -4.03 -10.30
N CYS A 38 -12.34 -4.62 -10.22
CA CYS A 38 -12.14 -6.06 -10.31
C CYS A 38 -12.79 -6.83 -9.15
N ILE A 39 -12.71 -6.32 -7.92
CA ILE A 39 -13.37 -6.94 -6.74
C ILE A 39 -14.88 -6.98 -6.92
N ILE A 40 -15.47 -5.87 -7.39
CA ILE A 40 -16.91 -5.77 -7.65
C ILE A 40 -17.31 -6.76 -8.74
N GLU A 41 -16.54 -6.84 -9.83
CA GLU A 41 -16.84 -7.76 -10.93
C GLU A 41 -16.75 -9.23 -10.52
N LYS A 42 -15.71 -9.60 -9.76
CA LYS A 42 -15.57 -10.95 -9.17
C LYS A 42 -16.80 -11.31 -8.32
N THR A 43 -17.25 -10.38 -7.48
CA THR A 43 -18.42 -10.55 -6.62
C THR A 43 -19.70 -10.73 -7.45
N ARG A 44 -19.89 -9.89 -8.46
CA ARG A 44 -21.06 -9.92 -9.35
C ARG A 44 -21.16 -11.22 -10.14
N ARG A 45 -20.05 -11.71 -10.68
CA ARG A 45 -19.97 -12.97 -11.45
C ARG A 45 -20.03 -14.23 -10.58
N LYS A 46 -20.15 -14.11 -9.25
CA LYS A 46 -20.16 -15.24 -8.29
C LYS A 46 -19.01 -16.24 -8.54
N ASN A 47 -17.81 -15.75 -8.86
CA ASN A 47 -16.60 -16.54 -9.15
C ASN A 47 -16.68 -17.51 -10.36
N ILE A 48 -17.54 -17.29 -11.36
CA ILE A 48 -17.46 -18.04 -12.63
C ILE A 48 -16.19 -17.59 -13.38
N GLN A 49 -15.14 -18.43 -13.40
CA GLN A 49 -13.90 -18.35 -14.21
C GLN A 49 -13.28 -16.95 -14.47
N TYR A 50 -13.59 -15.93 -13.68
CA TYR A 50 -13.11 -14.57 -13.85
C TYR A 50 -11.66 -14.48 -13.35
N ILE A 51 -10.79 -14.01 -14.24
CA ILE A 51 -9.39 -13.73 -13.92
C ILE A 51 -9.21 -12.20 -13.98
N PRO A 52 -9.10 -11.53 -12.82
CA PRO A 52 -8.92 -10.09 -12.79
C PRO A 52 -7.57 -9.72 -13.41
N LYS A 53 -7.56 -8.64 -14.18
CA LYS A 53 -6.42 -8.20 -14.97
C LYS A 53 -6.28 -6.69 -14.88
N ILE A 54 -5.08 -6.22 -14.55
CA ILE A 54 -4.73 -4.80 -14.52
C ILE A 54 -3.40 -4.63 -15.28
N GLU A 55 -3.40 -3.79 -16.30
CA GLU A 55 -2.23 -3.43 -17.08
C GLU A 55 -1.96 -1.93 -16.98
N ILE A 56 -0.73 -1.55 -16.69
CA ILE A 56 -0.30 -0.16 -16.64
C ILE A 56 0.82 0.05 -17.64
N LYS A 57 0.70 1.06 -18.50
CA LYS A 57 1.75 1.46 -19.45
C LYS A 57 2.11 2.92 -19.24
N ILE A 58 3.37 3.18 -19.00
CA ILE A 58 3.94 4.52 -18.85
C ILE A 58 4.83 4.78 -20.05
N ASP A 59 4.43 5.73 -20.90
CA ASP A 59 5.14 6.09 -22.13
C ASP A 59 5.86 7.44 -21.93
N SER A 60 7.19 7.37 -21.88
CA SER A 60 8.04 8.55 -21.72
C SER A 60 8.02 9.49 -22.91
N LYS A 61 7.81 8.97 -24.13
CA LYS A 61 7.86 9.76 -25.36
C LYS A 61 6.62 10.62 -25.51
N ASN A 62 5.46 10.05 -25.21
CA ASN A 62 4.17 10.74 -25.34
C ASN A 62 3.70 11.40 -24.04
N ASN A 63 4.49 11.28 -22.96
CA ASN A 63 4.12 11.73 -21.62
C ASN A 63 2.76 11.17 -21.14
N THR A 64 2.50 9.90 -21.43
CA THR A 64 1.20 9.28 -21.13
C THR A 64 1.31 8.15 -20.10
N ILE A 65 0.25 8.01 -19.31
CA ILE A 65 0.02 6.84 -18.45
C ILE A 65 -1.32 6.24 -18.85
N ILE A 66 -1.32 4.96 -19.21
CA ILE A 66 -2.53 4.21 -19.54
C ILE A 66 -2.71 3.12 -18.48
N ILE A 67 -3.86 3.11 -17.82
CA ILE A 67 -4.26 2.06 -16.86
C ILE A 67 -5.47 1.35 -17.44
N LYS A 68 -5.38 0.04 -17.63
CA LYS A 68 -6.48 -0.80 -18.11
C LYS A 68 -6.83 -1.85 -17.08
N ASP A 69 -8.12 -2.02 -16.82
CA ASP A 69 -8.65 -3.12 -16.02
C ASP A 69 -9.81 -3.82 -16.74
N ASN A 70 -10.03 -5.09 -16.42
CA ASN A 70 -11.23 -5.84 -16.83
C ASN A 70 -12.26 -5.94 -15.69
N GLY A 71 -12.38 -4.88 -14.90
CA GLY A 71 -13.36 -4.79 -13.82
C GLY A 71 -14.76 -4.51 -14.34
N ILE A 72 -15.64 -4.06 -13.43
CA ILE A 72 -17.07 -3.83 -13.71
C ILE A 72 -17.33 -2.81 -14.83
N GLY A 73 -16.42 -1.85 -15.04
CA GLY A 73 -16.64 -0.68 -15.90
C GLY A 73 -17.63 0.33 -15.30
N PHE A 74 -17.66 1.55 -15.82
CA PHE A 74 -18.64 2.56 -15.39
C PHE A 74 -20.00 2.30 -16.03
N SER A 75 -21.07 2.34 -15.24
CA SER A 75 -22.40 2.63 -15.77
C SER A 75 -22.58 4.15 -16.01
N LEU A 76 -23.65 4.54 -16.71
CA LEU A 76 -24.01 5.96 -16.84
C LEU A 76 -24.30 6.62 -15.48
N GLU A 77 -24.89 5.87 -14.54
CA GLU A 77 -25.14 6.36 -13.18
C GLU A 77 -23.81 6.55 -12.41
N ASP A 78 -22.88 5.60 -12.53
CA ASP A 78 -21.55 5.72 -11.92
C ASP A 78 -20.80 6.93 -12.46
N LYS A 79 -20.89 7.19 -13.77
CA LYS A 79 -20.33 8.40 -14.39
C LYS A 79 -20.93 9.65 -13.74
N GLN A 80 -22.25 9.74 -13.60
CA GLN A 80 -22.90 10.90 -12.95
C GLN A 80 -22.44 11.09 -11.51
N ILE A 81 -22.30 10.00 -10.74
CA ILE A 81 -21.75 10.05 -9.38
C ILE A 81 -20.28 10.47 -9.41
N PHE A 82 -19.52 10.05 -10.42
CA PHE A 82 -18.11 10.38 -10.59
C PHE A 82 -17.87 11.88 -10.77
N PHE A 83 -18.75 12.58 -11.49
CA PHE A 83 -18.65 14.03 -11.65
C PHE A 83 -19.10 14.84 -10.42
N ASN A 84 -19.85 14.24 -9.49
CA ASN A 84 -20.33 14.91 -8.29
C ASN A 84 -19.28 14.84 -7.16
N ILE A 85 -18.77 15.99 -6.69
CA ILE A 85 -17.87 16.04 -5.52
C ILE A 85 -18.58 15.46 -4.29
N ALA A 86 -17.83 14.70 -3.48
CA ALA A 86 -18.24 14.21 -2.16
C ALA A 86 -19.46 13.26 -2.15
N LYS A 87 -19.94 12.78 -3.31
CA LYS A 87 -20.86 11.64 -3.33
C LYS A 87 -20.07 10.35 -3.22
N GLN A 88 -20.42 9.55 -2.21
CA GLN A 88 -19.94 8.18 -2.08
C GLN A 88 -20.52 7.35 -3.24
N ASN A 89 -19.68 6.56 -3.89
CA ASN A 89 -20.15 5.55 -4.82
C ASN A 89 -20.82 4.41 -4.05
N LYS A 90 -22.08 4.13 -4.36
CA LYS A 90 -22.93 3.15 -3.67
C LYS A 90 -22.38 1.73 -3.81
N LEU A 91 -21.95 1.34 -5.02
CA LEU A 91 -21.38 0.01 -5.29
C LEU A 91 -20.14 -0.26 -4.43
N LYS A 92 -19.28 0.75 -4.24
CA LYS A 92 -18.12 0.62 -3.35
C LYS A 92 -18.54 0.41 -1.90
N THR A 93 -19.51 1.19 -1.40
CA THR A 93 -20.02 1.06 -0.03
C THR A 93 -20.67 -0.32 0.18
N GLU A 94 -21.47 -0.79 -0.76
CA GLU A 94 -22.11 -2.13 -0.73
C GLU A 94 -21.08 -3.27 -0.72
N ASN A 95 -19.87 -3.05 -1.25
CA ASN A 95 -18.78 -4.03 -1.26
C ASN A 95 -17.71 -3.78 -0.17
N ASN A 96 -18.00 -2.94 0.85
CA ASN A 96 -17.06 -2.56 1.91
C ASN A 96 -15.72 -2.00 1.40
N LEU A 97 -15.78 -1.24 0.30
CA LEU A 97 -14.63 -0.59 -0.31
C LEU A 97 -14.57 0.90 0.07
N PRO A 98 -13.36 1.46 0.28
CA PRO A 98 -13.21 2.86 0.62
C PRO A 98 -13.76 3.79 -0.47
N SER A 99 -14.59 4.76 -0.06
CA SER A 99 -15.28 5.68 -0.97
C SER A 99 -15.45 7.06 -0.33
N LYS A 100 -14.41 7.91 -0.40
CA LYS A 100 -14.49 9.32 0.07
C LYS A 100 -14.85 10.32 -1.04
N GLY A 101 -14.88 9.89 -2.31
CA GLY A 101 -15.28 10.72 -3.46
C GLY A 101 -14.34 11.89 -3.81
N LEU A 102 -13.15 11.96 -3.18
CA LEU A 102 -12.17 13.03 -3.39
C LEU A 102 -10.92 12.57 -4.16
N GLY A 103 -10.67 11.27 -4.26
CA GLY A 103 -9.46 10.74 -4.89
C GLY A 103 -9.29 11.18 -6.35
N ARG A 104 -10.38 11.27 -7.11
CA ARG A 104 -10.41 11.80 -8.50
C ARG A 104 -9.81 13.19 -8.68
N LEU A 105 -9.74 14.01 -7.63
CA LEU A 105 -9.14 15.34 -7.69
C LEU A 105 -7.64 15.28 -8.01
N VAL A 106 -6.99 14.13 -7.77
CA VAL A 106 -5.58 13.92 -8.12
C VAL A 106 -5.34 14.04 -9.63
N TYR A 107 -6.28 13.58 -10.45
CA TYR A 107 -6.19 13.67 -11.91
C TYR A 107 -6.29 15.12 -12.35
N LEU A 108 -7.25 15.86 -11.78
CA LEU A 108 -7.45 17.28 -12.08
C LEU A 108 -6.20 18.12 -11.76
N TYR A 109 -5.48 17.79 -10.69
CA TYR A 109 -4.34 18.58 -10.25
C TYR A 109 -3.03 18.22 -10.97
N PHE A 110 -2.76 16.93 -11.19
CA PHE A 110 -1.45 16.45 -11.67
C PHE A 110 -1.43 16.01 -13.13
N SER A 111 -2.58 15.83 -13.78
CA SER A 111 -2.66 15.55 -15.23
C SER A 111 -3.12 16.77 -16.01
N GLU A 112 -2.69 16.87 -17.26
CA GLU A 112 -3.21 17.84 -18.23
C GLU A 112 -4.55 17.38 -18.79
N LYS A 113 -4.70 16.07 -18.97
CA LYS A 113 -5.91 15.43 -19.47
C LYS A 113 -6.09 14.07 -18.83
N ALA A 114 -7.33 13.74 -18.46
CA ALA A 114 -7.75 12.39 -18.11
C ALA A 114 -8.91 11.98 -19.02
N PHE A 115 -8.75 10.86 -19.73
CA PHE A 115 -9.73 10.30 -20.63
C PHE A 115 -10.08 8.88 -20.18
N PHE A 116 -11.37 8.60 -20.08
CA PHE A 116 -11.91 7.30 -19.71
C PHE A 116 -12.63 6.69 -20.91
N ASP A 117 -12.31 5.44 -21.18
CA ASP A 117 -13.01 4.57 -22.12
C ASP A 117 -13.46 3.33 -21.34
N THR A 118 -14.74 3.00 -21.37
CA THR A 118 -15.29 2.01 -20.42
C THR A 118 -16.43 1.21 -21.02
N ILE A 119 -16.49 -0.05 -20.60
CA ILE A 119 -17.48 -1.02 -21.05
C ILE A 119 -18.12 -1.63 -19.81
N ASN A 120 -19.44 -1.54 -19.73
CA ASN A 120 -20.23 -2.15 -18.66
C ASN A 120 -21.50 -2.75 -19.26
N ASP A 121 -21.67 -4.06 -19.14
CA ASP A 121 -22.85 -4.80 -19.58
C ASP A 121 -23.15 -4.57 -21.06
N ASN A 122 -22.12 -4.81 -21.87
CA ASN A 122 -22.11 -4.64 -23.32
C ASN A 122 -22.32 -3.19 -23.77
N LYS A 123 -22.22 -2.21 -22.88
CA LYS A 123 -22.34 -0.79 -23.23
C LYS A 123 -21.00 -0.08 -23.11
N ASN A 124 -20.48 0.39 -24.24
CA ASN A 124 -19.29 1.20 -24.32
C ASN A 124 -19.64 2.70 -24.34
N PHE A 125 -18.97 3.50 -23.52
CA PHE A 125 -18.89 4.94 -23.71
C PHE A 125 -17.55 5.50 -23.23
N SER A 126 -17.26 6.74 -23.63
CA SER A 126 -16.04 7.45 -23.22
C SER A 126 -16.31 8.89 -22.80
N PHE A 127 -15.46 9.43 -21.93
CA PHE A 127 -15.58 10.79 -21.39
C PHE A 127 -14.23 11.35 -20.92
N ASN A 128 -14.11 12.68 -20.88
CA ASN A 128 -12.97 13.36 -20.28
C ASN A 128 -13.29 13.73 -18.82
N TYR A 129 -12.26 13.78 -17.97
CA TYR A 129 -12.38 14.34 -16.64
C TYR A 129 -11.30 15.39 -16.38
N PRO A 130 -11.67 16.58 -15.88
CA PRO A 130 -13.03 17.12 -15.85
C PRO A 130 -13.61 17.28 -17.26
N SER A 131 -14.93 17.44 -17.38
CA SER A 131 -15.53 17.74 -18.68
C SER A 131 -15.12 19.14 -19.13
N GLU A 132 -14.68 19.28 -20.38
CA GLU A 132 -14.42 20.58 -21.02
C GLU A 132 -15.74 21.24 -21.52
N LEU A 133 -16.83 20.48 -21.56
CA LEU A 133 -18.16 20.90 -22.02
C LEU A 133 -19.08 21.20 -20.83
N ASN A 134 -20.22 21.83 -21.09
CA ASN A 134 -21.30 21.86 -20.09
C ASN A 134 -21.58 20.42 -19.66
N LEU A 135 -21.63 20.18 -18.35
CA LEU A 135 -21.85 18.84 -17.78
C LEU A 135 -23.05 18.12 -18.41
N PHE A 136 -24.05 18.88 -18.87
CA PHE A 136 -25.23 18.40 -19.59
C PHE A 136 -24.90 17.74 -20.94
N ASP A 137 -24.05 18.32 -21.78
CA ASP A 137 -23.72 17.79 -23.11
C ASP A 137 -22.93 16.48 -23.02
N GLU A 138 -22.11 16.31 -21.98
CA GLU A 138 -21.39 15.06 -21.74
C GLU A 138 -22.28 13.95 -21.17
N LEU A 139 -23.38 14.29 -20.51
CA LEU A 139 -24.35 13.33 -19.98
C LEU A 139 -25.27 12.76 -21.08
N GLU A 140 -25.40 13.46 -22.21
CA GLU A 140 -26.24 13.04 -23.34
C GLU A 140 -25.55 12.06 -24.31
N LYS A 141 -24.25 11.78 -24.14
CA LYS A 141 -23.59 10.74 -24.95
C LYS A 141 -24.19 9.37 -24.66
N THR A 142 -24.95 8.85 -25.62
CA THR A 142 -25.54 7.52 -25.56
C THR A 142 -24.46 6.44 -25.69
N PRO A 143 -24.44 5.45 -24.76
CA PRO A 143 -23.58 4.30 -24.90
C PRO A 143 -23.85 3.52 -26.18
N GLN A 144 -22.80 2.92 -26.74
CA GLN A 144 -22.86 2.04 -27.90
C GLN A 144 -22.80 0.58 -27.45
N GLU A 145 -23.46 -0.31 -28.19
CA GLU A 145 -23.34 -1.76 -27.96
C GLU A 145 -21.91 -2.23 -28.26
N SER A 146 -21.40 -3.13 -27.42
CA SER A 146 -20.06 -3.71 -27.49
C SER A 146 -20.11 -5.19 -27.12
N ASN A 147 -19.30 -6.00 -27.80
CA ASN A 147 -19.11 -7.42 -27.48
C ASN A 147 -17.82 -7.68 -26.70
N GLU A 148 -17.10 -6.63 -26.31
CA GLU A 148 -15.89 -6.74 -25.51
C GLU A 148 -16.23 -6.97 -24.03
N GLU A 149 -15.26 -7.50 -23.28
CA GLU A 149 -15.42 -7.68 -21.84
C GLU A 149 -15.57 -6.34 -21.11
N ASN A 150 -16.27 -6.35 -19.98
CA ASN A 150 -16.33 -5.20 -19.09
C ASN A 150 -14.93 -4.74 -18.68
N GLY A 151 -14.79 -3.43 -18.50
CA GLY A 151 -13.51 -2.86 -18.09
C GLY A 151 -13.46 -1.34 -18.22
N THR A 152 -12.32 -0.80 -17.83
CA THR A 152 -12.02 0.62 -17.98
C THR A 152 -10.59 0.81 -18.46
N SER A 153 -10.40 1.72 -19.40
CA SER A 153 -9.11 2.26 -19.81
C SER A 153 -9.05 3.74 -19.44
N LEU A 154 -8.17 4.08 -18.51
CA LEU A 154 -7.84 5.46 -18.15
C LEU A 154 -6.55 5.88 -18.85
N THR A 155 -6.64 6.86 -19.73
CA THR A 155 -5.50 7.51 -20.38
C THR A 155 -5.27 8.89 -19.78
N LEU A 156 -4.07 9.10 -19.26
CA LEU A 156 -3.64 10.35 -18.63
C LEU A 156 -2.49 10.97 -19.41
N ILE A 157 -2.58 12.27 -19.69
CA ILE A 157 -1.47 13.07 -20.20
C ILE A 157 -0.86 13.81 -19.00
N ILE A 158 0.42 13.59 -18.75
CA ILE A 158 1.13 14.10 -17.57
C ILE A 158 2.14 15.16 -18.01
N LYS A 159 2.33 16.20 -17.19
CA LYS A 159 3.40 17.17 -17.42
C LYS A 159 4.76 16.47 -17.48
N GLU A 160 5.55 16.78 -18.51
CA GLU A 160 6.82 16.10 -18.80
C GLU A 160 7.75 16.03 -17.59
N ASN A 161 7.90 17.13 -16.85
CA ASN A 161 8.77 17.21 -15.67
C ASN A 161 8.35 16.25 -14.54
N LEU A 162 7.04 16.11 -14.29
CA LEU A 162 6.48 15.21 -13.28
C LEU A 162 6.71 13.76 -13.68
N LEU A 163 6.43 13.43 -14.94
CA LEU A 163 6.60 12.06 -15.45
C LEU A 163 8.07 11.65 -15.47
N LYS A 164 8.94 12.51 -15.99
CA LYS A 164 10.39 12.28 -16.05
C LYS A 164 10.96 11.96 -14.67
N THR A 165 10.59 12.73 -13.64
CA THR A 165 11.04 12.49 -12.26
C THR A 165 10.65 11.09 -11.76
N PHE A 166 9.43 10.63 -12.08
CA PHE A 166 8.99 9.29 -11.72
C PHE A 166 9.76 8.21 -12.49
N ILE A 167 9.94 8.40 -13.80
CA ILE A 167 10.67 7.46 -14.67
C ILE A 167 12.12 7.34 -14.23
N ASP A 168 12.80 8.45 -13.96
CA ASP A 168 14.21 8.45 -13.52
C ASP A 168 14.39 7.69 -12.20
N LYS A 169 13.38 7.72 -11.32
CA LYS A 169 13.38 7.00 -10.04
C LYS A 169 13.28 5.47 -10.23
N TYR A 170 12.50 4.98 -11.19
CA TYR A 170 12.11 3.57 -11.27
C TYR A 170 12.63 2.82 -12.52
N LYS A 171 12.84 3.48 -13.66
CA LYS A 171 13.21 2.81 -14.94
C LYS A 171 14.54 2.07 -14.88
N LYS A 172 15.47 2.53 -14.02
CA LYS A 172 16.77 1.85 -13.81
C LYS A 172 16.63 0.57 -12.99
N ASP A 173 15.69 0.53 -12.06
CA ASP A 173 15.48 -0.56 -11.12
C ASP A 173 13.99 -0.76 -10.89
N MET A 174 13.38 -1.58 -11.75
CA MET A 174 11.95 -1.86 -11.71
C MET A 174 11.53 -2.63 -10.45
N THR A 175 12.48 -3.28 -9.75
CA THR A 175 12.25 -3.93 -8.45
C THR A 175 11.72 -2.92 -7.43
N LYS A 176 12.22 -1.68 -7.43
CA LYS A 176 11.73 -0.62 -6.54
C LYS A 176 10.30 -0.22 -6.85
N LEU A 177 9.89 -0.28 -8.12
CA LEU A 177 8.52 -0.01 -8.52
C LEU A 177 7.59 -1.14 -8.07
N GLN A 178 8.04 -2.38 -8.23
CA GLN A 178 7.34 -3.55 -7.72
C GLN A 178 7.17 -3.49 -6.20
N GLU A 179 8.22 -3.14 -5.46
CA GLU A 179 8.17 -2.92 -4.00
C GLU A 179 7.18 -1.81 -3.66
N TRP A 180 7.20 -0.68 -4.38
CA TRP A 180 6.25 0.41 -4.18
C TRP A 180 4.79 -0.02 -4.42
N ILE A 181 4.53 -0.85 -5.45
CA ILE A 181 3.19 -1.40 -5.70
C ILE A 181 2.76 -2.31 -4.56
N LEU A 182 3.60 -3.26 -4.15
CA LEU A 182 3.30 -4.16 -3.04
C LEU A 182 3.05 -3.38 -1.74
N ASP A 183 3.89 -2.38 -1.47
CA ASP A 183 3.74 -1.47 -0.33
C ASP A 183 2.35 -0.83 -0.27
N ASN A 184 1.84 -0.35 -1.41
CA ASN A 184 0.60 0.41 -1.45
C ASN A 184 -0.66 -0.45 -1.50
N PHE A 185 -0.59 -1.65 -2.08
CA PHE A 185 -1.77 -2.42 -2.47
C PHE A 185 -1.80 -3.87 -2.01
N ALA A 186 -0.79 -4.39 -1.27
CA ALA A 186 -0.77 -5.78 -0.83
C ALA A 186 -2.06 -6.22 -0.12
N PHE A 187 -2.65 -5.35 0.70
CA PHE A 187 -3.93 -5.62 1.37
C PHE A 187 -5.11 -5.77 0.41
N LEU A 188 -5.16 -4.96 -0.65
CA LEU A 188 -6.20 -5.04 -1.67
C LEU A 188 -6.04 -6.29 -2.54
N PHE A 189 -4.80 -6.69 -2.83
CA PHE A 189 -4.52 -7.90 -3.59
C PHE A 189 -4.98 -9.18 -2.90
N CYS A 190 -5.09 -9.20 -1.56
CA CYS A 190 -5.64 -10.34 -0.83
C CYS A 190 -7.09 -10.69 -1.19
N ASP A 191 -7.84 -9.74 -1.76
CA ASP A 191 -9.22 -10.00 -2.19
C ASP A 191 -9.30 -10.61 -3.61
N LEU A 192 -8.16 -10.65 -4.33
CA LEU A 192 -8.02 -11.10 -5.71
C LEU A 192 -6.92 -12.17 -5.87
N ASP A 193 -7.23 -13.41 -5.48
CA ASP A 193 -6.29 -14.55 -5.43
C ASP A 193 -5.51 -14.84 -6.73
N ASN A 194 -6.05 -14.47 -7.89
CA ASN A 194 -5.53 -14.76 -9.23
C ASN A 194 -5.38 -13.50 -10.11
N LEU A 195 -5.14 -12.33 -9.51
CA LEU A 195 -4.96 -11.09 -10.27
C LEU A 195 -3.69 -11.11 -11.13
N ASN A 196 -3.88 -10.89 -12.42
CA ASN A 196 -2.81 -10.63 -13.37
C ASN A 196 -2.52 -9.12 -13.38
N PHE A 197 -1.46 -8.72 -12.69
CA PHE A 197 -1.03 -7.32 -12.63
C PHE A 197 0.30 -7.12 -13.35
N SER A 198 0.34 -6.23 -14.35
CA SER A 198 1.57 -5.83 -15.01
C SER A 198 1.72 -4.31 -15.07
N ILE A 199 2.96 -3.85 -15.00
CA ILE A 199 3.34 -2.46 -15.20
C ILE A 199 4.52 -2.36 -16.16
N ALA A 200 4.43 -1.46 -17.13
CA ALA A 200 5.48 -1.19 -18.08
C ALA A 200 5.92 0.28 -18.01
N ILE A 201 7.23 0.51 -17.99
CA ILE A 201 7.82 1.81 -18.31
C ILE A 201 8.54 1.67 -19.65
N ASP A 202 7.99 2.33 -20.67
CA ASP A 202 8.32 2.12 -22.07
C ASP A 202 8.24 0.62 -22.41
N GLU A 203 9.35 0.00 -22.82
CA GLU A 203 9.44 -1.42 -23.19
C GLU A 203 9.72 -2.35 -22.00
N LYS A 204 10.08 -1.80 -20.82
CA LYS A 204 10.40 -2.60 -19.64
C LYS A 204 9.13 -2.98 -18.90
N VAL A 205 8.76 -4.26 -18.96
CA VAL A 205 7.56 -4.81 -18.31
C VAL A 205 7.95 -5.57 -17.05
N GLU A 206 7.22 -5.34 -15.97
CA GLU A 206 7.24 -6.15 -14.76
C GLU A 206 5.86 -6.74 -14.48
N THR A 207 5.86 -7.98 -13.97
CA THR A 207 4.66 -8.63 -13.44
C THR A 207 4.75 -8.66 -11.92
N ILE A 208 3.67 -8.35 -11.22
CA ILE A 208 3.67 -8.25 -9.76
C ILE A 208 3.28 -9.60 -9.15
N PRO A 209 4.18 -10.29 -8.44
CA PRO A 209 3.93 -11.60 -7.86
C PRO A 209 3.06 -11.47 -6.60
N LEU A 210 1.81 -11.91 -6.69
CA LEU A 210 0.84 -11.85 -5.59
C LEU A 210 0.93 -13.04 -4.63
N ASN A 211 1.62 -14.11 -5.03
CA ASN A 211 1.80 -15.34 -4.24
C ASN A 211 2.64 -15.17 -2.95
N LYS A 212 3.10 -13.97 -2.63
CA LYS A 212 3.99 -13.68 -1.48
C LYS A 212 3.28 -13.19 -0.23
N VAL A 213 1.94 -13.22 -0.21
CA VAL A 213 1.15 -12.43 0.73
C VAL A 213 0.37 -13.36 1.66
N LYS A 214 0.79 -13.49 2.92
CA LYS A 214 0.10 -14.30 3.94
C LYS A 214 -0.61 -13.39 4.95
N LYS A 215 -1.94 -13.53 5.03
CA LYS A 215 -2.80 -12.80 5.98
C LYS A 215 -2.98 -13.59 7.27
N GLU A 216 -2.77 -12.95 8.41
CA GLU A 216 -2.99 -13.50 9.74
C GLU A 216 -3.91 -12.57 10.54
N ASN A 217 -4.73 -13.15 11.42
CA ASN A 217 -5.72 -12.41 12.20
C ASN A 217 -5.38 -12.48 13.69
N TYR A 218 -5.39 -11.33 14.34
CA TYR A 218 -5.12 -11.15 15.76
C TYR A 218 -6.16 -10.23 16.39
N LYS A 219 -6.11 -10.13 17.71
CA LYS A 219 -6.92 -9.20 18.50
C LYS A 219 -6.01 -8.36 19.37
N ILE A 220 -6.33 -7.08 19.48
CA ILE A 220 -5.66 -6.14 20.40
C ILE A 220 -6.71 -5.46 21.29
N ILE A 221 -6.27 -5.00 22.46
CA ILE A 221 -7.11 -4.22 23.36
C ILE A 221 -6.54 -2.81 23.45
N ILE A 222 -7.32 -1.82 23.04
CA ILE A 222 -6.98 -0.40 23.11
C ILE A 222 -8.07 0.30 23.89
N GLN A 223 -7.70 1.05 24.94
CA GLN A 223 -8.65 1.79 25.80
C GLN A 223 -9.81 0.90 26.29
N ARG A 224 -9.51 -0.35 26.66
CA ARG A 224 -10.49 -1.37 27.13
C ARG A 224 -11.48 -1.86 26.07
N LYS A 225 -11.28 -1.54 24.79
CA LYS A 225 -12.07 -2.07 23.67
C LYS A 225 -11.23 -3.02 22.83
N GLU A 226 -11.82 -4.13 22.43
CA GLU A 226 -11.19 -5.12 21.56
C GLU A 226 -11.32 -4.70 20.09
N TYR A 227 -10.23 -4.85 19.34
CA TYR A 227 -10.16 -4.59 17.92
C TYR A 227 -9.49 -5.75 17.18
N ASN A 228 -10.05 -6.12 16.02
CA ASN A 228 -9.39 -7.06 15.13
C ASN A 228 -8.18 -6.39 14.47
N VAL A 229 -7.08 -7.14 14.37
CA VAL A 229 -5.86 -6.73 13.66
C VAL A 229 -5.54 -7.76 12.60
N PHE A 230 -5.28 -7.26 11.40
CA PHE A 230 -4.86 -8.02 10.25
C PHE A 230 -3.39 -7.77 10.01
N LEU A 231 -2.60 -8.83 9.97
CA LEU A 231 -1.17 -8.78 9.73
C LEU A 231 -0.87 -9.41 8.37
N LEU A 232 -0.15 -8.70 7.53
CA LEU A 232 0.35 -9.20 6.25
C LEU A 232 1.87 -9.19 6.25
N SER A 233 2.47 -10.35 6.01
CA SER A 233 3.93 -10.48 5.85
C SER A 233 4.29 -10.58 4.38
N VAL A 234 5.17 -9.68 3.92
CA VAL A 234 5.69 -9.68 2.55
C VAL A 234 7.21 -9.72 2.61
N LYS A 235 7.80 -10.74 1.98
CA LYS A 235 9.26 -10.83 1.84
C LYS A 235 9.76 -9.65 1.00
N GLY A 236 10.76 -8.94 1.50
CA GLY A 236 11.33 -7.76 0.86
C GLY A 236 12.85 -7.81 0.86
N ASN A 237 13.46 -6.71 0.43
CA ASN A 237 14.92 -6.57 0.39
C ASN A 237 15.49 -5.81 1.59
N GLU A 238 14.65 -5.03 2.29
CA GLU A 238 15.02 -4.22 3.45
C GLU A 238 14.96 -5.00 4.76
N LYS A 239 15.54 -4.43 5.84
CA LYS A 239 15.36 -4.94 7.21
C LYS A 239 13.88 -4.92 7.59
N LEU A 240 13.51 -5.70 8.61
CA LEU A 240 12.16 -5.73 9.17
C LEU A 240 11.59 -4.31 9.35
N ASN A 241 10.46 -4.05 8.68
CA ASN A 241 9.76 -2.78 8.75
C ASN A 241 8.27 -3.02 9.05
N ILE A 242 7.68 -2.20 9.92
CA ILE A 242 6.25 -2.26 10.25
C ILE A 242 5.55 -1.04 9.70
N LYS A 243 4.63 -1.28 8.78
CA LYS A 243 3.82 -0.25 8.14
C LYS A 243 2.37 -0.36 8.56
N LEU A 244 1.72 0.78 8.73
CA LEU A 244 0.29 0.83 9.03
C LEU A 244 -0.52 0.94 7.74
N VAL A 245 -1.70 0.34 7.76
CA VAL A 245 -2.64 0.30 6.65
C VAL A 245 -4.03 0.61 7.17
N ALA A 246 -4.66 1.60 6.55
CA ALA A 246 -6.04 1.96 6.80
C ALA A 246 -6.81 1.95 5.48
N HIS A 247 -8.05 1.48 5.51
CA HIS A 247 -8.88 1.34 4.31
C HIS A 247 -8.17 0.53 3.22
N LYS A 248 -7.46 -0.54 3.62
CA LYS A 248 -6.65 -1.42 2.76
C LYS A 248 -5.53 -0.71 1.96
N LEU A 249 -5.23 0.56 2.26
CA LEU A 249 -4.17 1.34 1.63
C LEU A 249 -3.10 1.74 2.63
N LEU A 250 -1.85 1.74 2.17
CA LEU A 250 -0.73 2.22 2.97
C LEU A 250 -0.94 3.66 3.43
N VAL A 251 -0.65 3.93 4.69
CA VAL A 251 -0.63 5.27 5.27
C VAL A 251 0.79 5.68 5.65
N ASP A 252 1.03 6.98 5.67
CA ASP A 252 2.33 7.60 5.97
C ASP A 252 2.61 7.62 7.49
N LYS A 253 2.50 6.44 8.11
CA LYS A 253 2.90 6.16 9.48
C LYS A 253 3.43 4.74 9.59
N SER A 254 4.52 4.60 10.33
CA SER A 254 5.11 3.31 10.71
C SER A 254 5.03 3.14 12.23
N LEU A 255 5.15 1.88 12.67
CA LEU A 255 5.39 1.57 14.07
C LEU A 255 6.85 1.18 14.24
N GLU A 256 7.49 1.75 15.24
CA GLU A 256 8.82 1.32 15.63
C GLU A 256 8.75 -0.04 16.32
N TYR A 257 9.61 -0.95 15.87
CA TYR A 257 9.90 -2.21 16.54
C TYR A 257 11.35 -2.18 16.96
N ASP A 258 11.57 -2.26 18.26
CA ASP A 258 12.89 -2.11 18.88
C ASP A 258 13.69 -3.43 18.87
N ARG A 259 13.09 -4.54 18.42
CA ARG A 259 13.80 -5.83 18.33
C ARG A 259 14.57 -5.93 17.03
N GLU A 260 15.86 -6.22 17.12
CA GLU A 260 16.70 -6.52 15.97
C GLU A 260 16.64 -8.02 15.65
N ILE A 261 16.10 -8.36 14.48
CA ILE A 261 16.08 -9.75 13.99
C ILE A 261 17.05 -9.90 12.83
N LYS A 262 18.08 -10.72 13.02
CA LYS A 262 19.14 -10.91 12.03
C LYS A 262 18.61 -11.67 10.81
N ASN A 263 19.02 -11.24 9.63
CA ASN A 263 18.69 -11.86 8.33
C ASN A 263 17.18 -11.90 7.98
N LEU A 264 16.34 -11.23 8.76
CA LEU A 264 14.91 -11.14 8.47
C LEU A 264 14.63 -9.94 7.56
N LYS A 265 14.39 -10.25 6.28
CA LYS A 265 14.07 -9.25 5.26
C LYS A 265 12.60 -9.32 4.85
N GLN A 266 11.77 -8.56 5.55
CA GLN A 266 10.34 -8.52 5.28
C GLN A 266 9.70 -7.22 5.75
N THR A 267 8.59 -6.87 5.11
CA THR A 267 7.70 -5.81 5.57
C THR A 267 6.47 -6.45 6.19
N ILE A 268 6.10 -5.99 7.38
CA ILE A 268 4.87 -6.34 8.06
C ILE A 268 3.90 -5.18 7.90
N TYR A 269 2.75 -5.43 7.27
CA TYR A 269 1.68 -4.46 7.17
C TYR A 269 0.59 -4.80 8.18
N ILE A 270 0.13 -3.78 8.89
CA ILE A 270 -0.85 -3.92 9.96
C ILE A 270 -2.07 -3.10 9.62
N SER A 271 -3.23 -3.74 9.56
CA SER A 271 -4.51 -3.08 9.36
C SER A 271 -5.49 -3.43 10.49
N SER A 272 -6.40 -2.51 10.79
CA SER A 272 -7.44 -2.69 11.80
C SER A 272 -8.58 -1.71 11.53
N PRO A 273 -9.85 -2.06 11.82
CA PRO A 273 -10.95 -1.10 11.81
C PRO A 273 -10.68 0.14 12.68
N LEU A 274 -9.88 0.01 13.74
CA LEU A 274 -9.42 1.15 14.54
C LEU A 274 -8.67 2.20 13.72
N LEU A 275 -7.84 1.76 12.76
CA LEU A 275 -7.06 2.66 11.90
C LEU A 275 -7.95 3.27 10.81
N ASP A 276 -8.93 2.50 10.32
CA ASP A 276 -9.92 2.92 9.33
C ASP A 276 -10.75 4.11 9.85
N ASP A 277 -11.21 4.02 11.09
CA ASP A 277 -11.96 5.08 11.78
C ASP A 277 -11.16 6.38 11.97
N ARG A 278 -9.83 6.31 11.89
CA ARG A 278 -8.89 7.40 12.20
C ARG A 278 -8.12 7.91 10.98
N ILE A 279 -8.51 7.49 9.78
CA ILE A 279 -7.82 7.88 8.54
C ILE A 279 -8.19 9.32 8.12
N THR A 280 -7.17 10.11 7.79
CA THR A 280 -7.34 11.50 7.33
C THR A 280 -8.23 11.59 6.08
N HIS A 281 -8.79 12.78 5.81
CA HIS A 281 -9.68 12.98 4.67
C HIS A 281 -9.03 12.68 3.31
N ASP A 282 -7.73 12.95 3.16
CA ASP A 282 -6.95 12.63 1.96
C ASP A 282 -6.57 11.14 1.87
N GLY A 283 -6.85 10.36 2.91
CA GLY A 283 -6.56 8.93 2.97
C GLY A 283 -5.06 8.60 2.99
N LEU A 284 -4.20 9.55 3.34
CA LEU A 284 -2.75 9.38 3.33
C LEU A 284 -2.15 9.13 4.71
N SER A 285 -2.83 9.50 5.80
CA SER A 285 -2.32 9.33 7.17
C SER A 285 -3.42 8.86 8.12
N VAL A 286 -3.02 8.56 9.36
CA VAL A 286 -3.93 8.15 10.46
C VAL A 286 -3.64 8.93 11.73
N GLU A 287 -4.69 9.32 12.44
CA GLU A 287 -4.63 10.08 13.68
C GLU A 287 -4.62 9.15 14.89
N ILE A 288 -3.42 8.82 15.36
CA ILE A 288 -3.20 7.80 16.41
C ILE A 288 -2.33 8.28 17.57
N GLU A 289 -1.98 9.57 17.66
CA GLU A 289 -1.01 10.03 18.68
C GLU A 289 -1.48 9.78 20.11
N ASP A 290 -2.79 9.84 20.35
CA ASP A 290 -3.43 9.54 21.64
C ASP A 290 -3.31 8.06 22.06
N ILE A 291 -3.24 7.14 21.09
CA ILE A 291 -3.24 5.68 21.32
C ILE A 291 -1.95 4.99 20.85
N LYS A 292 -0.97 5.76 20.35
CA LYS A 292 0.24 5.26 19.70
C LYS A 292 1.01 4.27 20.58
N ASN A 293 1.14 4.58 21.87
CA ASN A 293 1.86 3.74 22.82
C ASN A 293 1.12 2.44 23.13
N GLU A 294 -0.22 2.47 23.23
CA GLU A 294 -1.03 1.27 23.42
C GLU A 294 -0.96 0.36 22.19
N ILE A 295 -1.13 0.93 20.99
CA ILE A 295 -0.97 0.20 19.72
C ILE A 295 0.43 -0.43 19.66
N LYS A 296 1.49 0.36 19.89
CA LYS A 296 2.87 -0.13 19.86
C LYS A 296 3.04 -1.33 20.82
N LYS A 297 2.56 -1.21 22.06
CA LYS A 297 2.65 -2.28 23.06
C LYS A 297 1.94 -3.56 22.62
N GLU A 298 0.69 -3.47 22.16
CA GLU A 298 -0.09 -4.64 21.75
C GLU A 298 0.47 -5.30 20.48
N ILE A 299 0.90 -4.49 19.51
CA ILE A 299 1.56 -5.00 18.30
C ILE A 299 2.90 -5.66 18.64
N THR A 300 3.71 -5.08 19.52
CA THR A 300 4.97 -5.69 19.97
C THR A 300 4.73 -7.07 20.57
N LYS A 301 3.68 -7.27 21.38
CA LYS A 301 3.36 -8.61 21.92
C LYS A 301 3.09 -9.62 20.82
N ILE A 302 2.30 -9.24 19.80
CA ILE A 302 1.98 -10.11 18.66
C ILE A 302 3.26 -10.49 17.91
N LEU A 303 4.14 -9.52 17.67
CA LEU A 303 5.36 -9.75 16.92
C LEU A 303 6.41 -10.52 17.72
N ASP A 304 6.48 -10.29 19.04
CA ASP A 304 7.38 -11.02 19.93
C ASP A 304 7.04 -12.52 19.94
N GLU A 305 5.75 -12.87 19.95
CA GLU A 305 5.30 -14.25 19.79
C GLU A 305 5.57 -14.79 18.38
N LYS A 306 5.26 -14.01 17.34
CA LYS A 306 5.48 -14.40 15.93
C LYS A 306 6.95 -14.71 15.63
N PHE A 307 7.88 -14.00 16.26
CA PHE A 307 9.32 -14.14 16.04
C PHE A 307 10.05 -14.83 17.18
N LYS A 308 9.32 -15.50 18.08
CA LYS A 308 9.88 -16.22 19.22
C LYS A 308 11.05 -17.14 18.83
N ASP A 309 10.86 -17.96 17.80
CA ASP A 309 11.90 -18.88 17.30
C ASP A 309 13.16 -18.14 16.83
N TYR A 310 13.03 -16.95 16.26
CA TYR A 310 14.19 -16.14 15.88
C TYR A 310 14.95 -15.66 17.12
N PHE A 311 14.24 -15.22 18.15
CA PHE A 311 14.86 -14.76 19.39
C PHE A 311 15.55 -15.90 20.14
N GLU A 312 14.93 -17.07 20.23
CA GLU A 312 15.54 -18.25 20.85
C GLU A 312 16.83 -18.65 20.13
N ASN A 313 16.83 -18.65 18.80
CA ASN A 313 18.04 -18.93 18.02
C ASN A 313 19.14 -17.88 18.23
N GLN A 314 18.78 -16.59 18.31
CA GLN A 314 19.73 -15.50 18.56
C GLN A 314 20.33 -15.56 19.99
N GLN A 315 19.55 -15.98 20.97
CA GLN A 315 20.03 -16.22 22.34
C GLN A 315 21.00 -17.40 22.38
N ASN A 316 20.65 -18.52 21.75
CA ASN A 316 21.53 -19.68 21.64
C ASN A 316 22.87 -19.32 20.97
N GLN A 317 22.84 -18.51 19.92
CA GLN A 317 24.07 -18.02 19.28
C GLN A 317 24.90 -17.14 20.22
N SER A 318 24.27 -16.28 21.01
CA SER A 318 24.98 -15.44 22.00
C SER A 318 25.62 -16.28 23.11
N ILE A 319 24.95 -17.33 23.56
CA ILE A 319 25.47 -18.29 24.54
C ILE A 319 26.69 -19.04 23.96
N GLN A 320 26.62 -19.47 22.70
CA GLN A 320 27.75 -20.11 22.01
C GLN A 320 28.94 -19.15 21.89
N ASN A 321 28.70 -17.89 21.48
CA ASN A 321 29.74 -16.87 21.40
C ASN A 321 30.40 -16.63 22.77
N LEU A 322 29.62 -16.55 23.85
CA LEU A 322 30.14 -16.43 25.21
C LEU A 322 31.04 -17.61 25.57
N SER A 323 30.59 -18.84 25.29
CA SER A 323 31.35 -20.06 25.60
C SER A 323 32.69 -20.08 24.87
N ILE A 324 32.70 -19.76 23.57
CA ILE A 324 33.92 -19.70 22.76
C ILE A 324 34.85 -18.61 23.31
N THR A 325 34.31 -17.42 23.60
CA THR A 325 35.11 -16.29 24.10
C THR A 325 35.75 -16.61 25.45
N LYS A 326 35.04 -17.29 26.36
CA LYS A 326 35.59 -17.75 27.65
C LYS A 326 36.70 -18.79 27.50
N GLN A 327 36.60 -19.67 26.51
CA GLN A 327 37.65 -20.66 26.20
C GLN A 327 38.90 -19.98 25.63
N GLU A 328 38.72 -19.01 24.74
CA GLU A 328 39.84 -18.28 24.11
C GLU A 328 40.50 -17.27 25.04
N LEU A 329 39.74 -16.65 25.95
CA LEU A 329 40.22 -15.62 26.88
C LEU A 329 39.85 -15.96 28.35
N PRO A 330 40.42 -17.02 28.94
CA PRO A 330 40.06 -17.45 30.30
C PRO A 330 40.29 -16.37 31.36
N PHE A 331 41.32 -15.53 31.19
CA PHE A 331 41.67 -14.46 32.11
C PHE A 331 40.65 -13.29 32.15
N LEU A 332 39.68 -13.26 31.23
CA LEU A 332 38.55 -12.33 31.25
C LEU A 332 37.23 -13.01 31.64
N ALA A 333 37.21 -14.34 31.77
CA ALA A 333 35.98 -15.11 31.91
C ALA A 333 35.17 -14.75 33.16
N ASP A 334 35.85 -14.37 34.25
CA ASP A 334 35.23 -13.97 35.53
C ASP A 334 34.54 -12.60 35.44
N PHE A 335 34.96 -11.74 34.51
CA PHE A 335 34.38 -10.41 34.28
C PHE A 335 33.26 -10.44 33.23
N MET A 336 33.11 -11.56 32.51
CA MET A 336 32.05 -11.76 31.54
C MET A 336 30.75 -12.21 32.21
N GLN A 337 29.62 -11.85 31.60
CA GLN A 337 28.30 -12.25 32.07
C GLN A 337 28.07 -13.77 32.11
N LYS A 338 27.03 -14.20 32.82
CA LYS A 338 26.61 -15.61 32.91
C LYS A 338 25.70 -15.94 31.72
N PRO A 339 25.66 -17.20 31.24
CA PRO A 339 24.71 -17.58 30.19
C PRO A 339 23.25 -17.25 30.55
N SER A 340 22.88 -17.44 31.82
CA SER A 340 21.53 -17.14 32.35
C SER A 340 21.19 -15.65 32.44
N SER A 341 22.17 -14.75 32.29
CA SER A 341 21.93 -13.31 32.26
C SER A 341 21.87 -12.74 30.84
N ILE A 342 22.07 -13.58 29.81
CA ILE A 342 21.90 -13.18 28.41
C ILE A 342 20.39 -13.07 28.15
N ASN A 343 19.85 -11.90 28.48
CA ASN A 343 18.47 -11.54 28.25
C ASN A 343 18.45 -10.44 27.21
N GLY A 344 17.98 -10.76 26.01
CA GLY A 344 17.95 -9.80 24.93
C GLY A 344 17.52 -10.40 23.61
N HIS A 345 17.15 -9.51 22.68
CA HIS A 345 16.75 -9.87 21.33
C HIS A 345 17.89 -9.68 20.33
N LYS A 346 19.05 -9.15 20.73
CA LYS A 346 20.21 -8.92 19.85
C LYS A 346 21.28 -9.98 20.10
N ILE A 347 21.96 -10.41 19.03
CA ILE A 347 23.14 -11.28 19.16
C ILE A 347 24.29 -10.48 19.76
N ILE A 348 24.85 -10.97 20.86
CA ILE A 348 26.04 -10.41 21.49
C ILE A 348 27.27 -11.05 20.84
N THR A 349 28.16 -10.25 20.26
CA THR A 349 29.36 -10.76 19.58
C THR A 349 30.51 -10.98 20.57
N LYS A 350 31.57 -11.65 20.11
CA LYS A 350 32.81 -11.83 20.87
C LYS A 350 33.40 -10.48 21.30
N GLU A 351 33.44 -9.51 20.40
CA GLU A 351 33.95 -8.17 20.66
C GLU A 351 33.14 -7.45 21.74
N ASP A 352 31.81 -7.59 21.72
CA ASP A 352 30.91 -7.03 22.73
C ASP A 352 31.23 -7.61 24.12
N PHE A 353 31.38 -8.94 24.23
CA PHE A 353 31.74 -9.60 25.49
C PHE A 353 33.12 -9.17 26.00
N ILE A 354 34.11 -9.04 25.12
CA ILE A 354 35.46 -8.60 25.48
C ILE A 354 35.41 -7.16 26.01
N LYS A 355 34.72 -6.27 25.30
CA LYS A 355 34.62 -4.86 25.68
C LYS A 355 33.96 -4.71 27.05
N GLU A 356 32.82 -5.37 27.27
CA GLU A 356 32.11 -5.33 28.56
C GLU A 356 32.98 -5.90 29.70
N ALA A 357 33.73 -6.98 29.45
CA ALA A 357 34.62 -7.58 30.43
C ALA A 357 35.82 -6.67 30.78
N ILE A 358 36.40 -5.96 29.80
CA ILE A 358 37.47 -4.99 30.03
C ILE A 358 36.95 -3.81 30.86
N GLU A 359 35.77 -3.28 30.52
CA GLU A 359 35.13 -2.20 31.29
C GLU A 359 34.87 -2.63 32.74
N LYS A 360 34.36 -3.84 32.97
CA LYS A 360 34.16 -4.40 34.32
C LYS A 360 35.43 -4.67 35.09
N LYS A 361 36.52 -5.04 34.41
CA LYS A 361 37.83 -5.28 35.03
C LYS A 361 38.54 -3.98 35.43
N ALA A 362 38.21 -2.87 34.77
CA ALA A 362 38.77 -1.55 35.05
C ALA A 362 38.10 -0.82 36.23
N ILE A 363 36.98 -1.36 36.73
CA ILE A 363 36.27 -0.96 37.96
C ILE A 363 36.75 -1.87 39.09
#